data_AF-I1C916-F1
#
_entry.id   AF-I1C916-F1
#
_cell.length_a   1.000
_cell.length_b   1.000
_cell.length_c   1.000
_cell.angle_alpha   90.00
_cell.angle_beta   90.00
_cell.angle_gamma   90.00
#
_symmetry.space_group_name_H-M   'P 1'
#
loop_
_entity.id
_entity.type
_entity.pdbx_description
1 polymer ?
#
loop_
_entity_poly.entity_id
_entity_poly.type
_entity_poly.pdbx_seq_one_letter_code
_entity_poly.pdbx_strand_id
1 'polypeptide(L)'
;MDSTKLDAFVCIETLRSTYDRLAFKSYRATHKLTLAARHRKSRLRWAKKHIHWTKDQWKNVAWSDEPRFYHGTYINILANRFHPWFTNGTMHQKRDFTFQEDGASCYTGGYARW
;
A
#
# COMPACT_ATOMS: atom_id res chain seq x y z
N MET A 1 22.64 11.81 3.84
CA MET A 1 22.73 12.45 5.15
C MET A 1 23.85 11.77 5.89
N ASP A 2 24.93 12.51 6.06
CA ASP A 2 26.19 12.04 6.59
C ASP A 2 26.02 11.71 8.07
N SER A 3 26.25 10.46 8.46
CA SER A 3 26.17 10.04 9.86
C SER A 3 27.48 10.42 10.54
N THR A 4 27.66 11.71 10.81
CA THR A 4 28.76 12.19 11.66
C THR A 4 28.61 11.54 13.03
N LYS A 5 29.55 10.66 13.37
CA LYS A 5 29.70 10.12 14.72
C LYS A 5 29.81 11.31 15.67
N LEU A 6 28.86 11.43 16.61
CA LEU A 6 29.01 12.37 17.72
C LEU A 6 30.16 11.86 18.60
N ASP A 7 31.35 12.44 18.43
CA ASP A 7 32.50 12.25 19.33
C ASP A 7 32.33 13.04 20.64
N ALA A 8 31.11 13.07 21.17
CA ALA A 8 30.78 13.72 22.43
C ALA A 8 30.10 12.69 23.34
N PHE A 9 30.69 12.44 24.51
CA PHE A 9 30.02 11.69 25.58
C PHE A 9 28.89 12.57 26.14
N VAL A 10 27.71 12.44 25.56
CA VAL A 10 26.50 13.17 25.96
C VAL A 10 25.67 12.28 26.88
N CYS A 11 25.18 12.83 27.99
CA CYS A 11 24.31 12.11 28.91
C CYS A 11 22.91 11.90 28.28
N ILE A 12 22.25 10.80 28.64
CA ILE A 12 20.93 10.41 28.08
C ILE A 12 19.89 11.53 28.28
N GLU A 13 19.95 12.26 29.38
CA GLU A 13 19.09 13.38 29.73
C GLU A 13 19.21 14.54 28.74
N THR A 14 20.43 14.85 28.31
CA THR A 14 20.69 15.88 27.29
C THR A 14 20.06 15.47 25.96
N LEU A 15 20.18 14.20 25.57
CA LEU A 15 19.53 13.67 24.37
C LEU A 15 18.00 13.77 24.46
N ARG A 16 17.40 13.34 25.59
CA ARG A 16 15.94 13.44 25.80
C ARG A 16 15.44 14.88 25.74
N SER A 17 16.10 15.80 26.45
CA SER A 17 15.73 17.22 26.45
C SER A 17 15.80 17.85 25.05
N THR A 18 16.84 17.52 24.26
CA THR A 18 16.94 18.01 22.88
C THR A 18 15.84 17.44 21.98
N TYR A 19 15.49 16.16 22.14
CA TYR A 19 14.45 15.48 21.36
C TYR A 19 13.06 16.09 21.66
N ASP A 20 12.77 16.34 22.94
CA ASP A 20 11.54 17.00 23.38
C ASP A 20 11.44 18.45 22.86
N ARG A 21 12.55 19.22 22.93
CA ARG A 21 12.60 20.60 22.40
C ARG A 21 12.38 20.66 20.89
N LEU A 22 12.83 19.64 20.16
CA LEU A 22 12.63 19.50 18.72
C LEU A 22 11.28 18.86 18.37
N ALA A 23 10.43 18.58 19.37
CA ALA A 23 9.13 17.93 19.24
C ALA A 23 9.18 16.59 18.50
N PHE A 24 10.33 15.90 18.54
CA PHE A 24 10.42 14.58 17.96
C PHE A 24 9.73 13.55 18.85
N LYS A 25 9.15 12.53 18.23
CA LYS A 25 8.54 11.38 18.92
C LYS A 25 9.13 10.09 18.39
N SER A 26 9.46 9.16 19.27
CA SER A 26 9.90 7.83 18.86
C SER A 26 8.68 6.95 18.64
N TYR A 27 8.68 6.18 17.56
CA TYR A 27 7.66 5.16 17.29
C TYR A 27 8.33 3.80 17.16
N ARG A 28 7.69 2.76 17.70
CA ARG A 28 8.11 1.39 17.42
C ARG A 28 7.82 1.10 15.95
N ALA A 29 8.84 0.67 15.20
CA ALA A 29 8.66 0.31 13.81
C ALA A 29 7.60 -0.80 13.68
N THR A 30 6.56 -0.56 12.88
CA THR A 30 5.54 -1.57 12.58
C THR A 30 6.17 -2.71 11.78
N HIS A 31 5.81 -3.96 12.11
CA HIS A 31 6.23 -5.11 11.34
C HIS A 31 5.70 -5.02 9.91
N LYS A 32 6.59 -4.79 8.95
CA LYS A 32 6.27 -4.80 7.52
C LYS A 32 6.50 -6.21 7.01
N LEU A 33 5.54 -6.75 6.25
CA LEU A 33 5.74 -8.03 5.59
C LEU A 33 6.96 -7.95 4.66
N THR A 34 7.84 -8.94 4.78
CA THR A 34 9.01 -9.04 3.94
C THR A 34 8.58 -9.33 2.50
N LEU A 35 8.70 -8.33 1.62
CA LEU A 35 8.45 -8.52 0.19
C LEU A 35 9.46 -9.51 -0.37
N ALA A 36 8.98 -10.62 -0.94
CA ALA A 36 9.81 -11.52 -1.74
C ALA A 36 10.45 -10.78 -2.92
N ALA A 37 11.63 -11.21 -3.36
CA ALA A 37 12.36 -10.58 -4.47
C ALA A 37 11.49 -10.45 -5.74
N ARG A 38 10.66 -11.46 -6.02
CA ARG A 38 9.69 -11.45 -7.12
C ARG A 38 8.71 -10.27 -7.03
N HIS A 39 8.13 -10.02 -5.85
CA HIS A 39 7.16 -8.95 -5.63
C HIS A 39 7.82 -7.58 -5.78
N ARG A 40 9.05 -7.42 -5.27
CA ARG A 40 9.84 -6.18 -5.44
C ARG A 40 10.07 -5.87 -6.91
N LYS A 41 10.48 -6.88 -7.70
CA LYS A 41 10.72 -6.73 -9.15
C LYS A 41 9.45 -6.39 -9.91
N SER A 42 8.33 -7.07 -9.62
CA SER A 42 7.04 -6.79 -10.25
C SER A 42 6.52 -5.40 -9.91
N ARG A 43 6.55 -5.00 -8.64
CA ARG A 43 6.16 -3.65 -8.21
C ARG A 43 7.02 -2.57 -8.85
N LEU A 44 8.34 -2.77 -8.93
CA LEU A 44 9.24 -1.82 -9.58
C LEU A 44 8.96 -1.69 -11.09
N ARG A 45 8.73 -2.80 -11.79
CA ARG A 45 8.37 -2.77 -13.22
C ARG A 45 7.06 -2.04 -13.46
N TRP A 46 6.05 -2.31 -12.62
CA TRP A 46 4.75 -1.65 -12.70
C TRP A 46 4.88 -0.14 -12.45
N ALA A 47 5.60 0.27 -11.40
CA ALA A 47 5.83 1.68 -11.09
C ALA A 47 6.57 2.41 -12.22
N LYS A 48 7.62 1.80 -12.79
CA LYS A 48 8.36 2.38 -13.93
C LYS A 48 7.49 2.52 -15.17
N LYS A 49 6.62 1.54 -15.46
CA LYS A 49 5.72 1.58 -16.61
C LYS A 49 4.69 2.71 -16.51
N HIS A 50 4.27 3.06 -15.30
CA HIS A 50 3.17 3.99 -15.04
C HIS A 50 3.61 5.32 -14.40
N ILE A 51 4.92 5.60 -14.33
CA ILE A 51 5.45 6.82 -13.71
C ILE A 51 4.97 8.11 -14.38
N HIS A 52 4.69 8.05 -15.69
CA HIS A 52 4.23 9.19 -16.50
C HIS A 52 2.70 9.23 -16.67
N TRP A 53 1.95 8.45 -15.90
CA TRP A 53 0.49 8.45 -16.01
C TRP A 53 -0.14 9.77 -15.59
N THR A 54 -1.10 10.23 -16.38
CA THR A 54 -1.91 11.41 -16.09
C THR A 54 -2.99 11.10 -15.05
N LYS A 55 -3.57 12.13 -14.43
CA LYS A 55 -4.66 11.95 -13.44
C LYS A 55 -5.83 11.15 -14.00
N ASP A 56 -6.17 11.31 -15.27
CA ASP A 56 -7.29 10.56 -15.87
C ASP A 56 -6.93 9.09 -16.13
N GLN A 57 -5.66 8.78 -16.40
CA GLN A 57 -5.19 7.40 -16.45
C GLN A 57 -5.24 6.73 -15.07
N TRP A 58 -4.87 7.47 -14.01
CA TRP A 58 -5.02 7.00 -12.62
C TRP A 58 -6.48 6.74 -12.22
N LYS A 59 -7.44 7.55 -12.71
CA LYS A 59 -8.88 7.33 -12.46
C LYS A 59 -9.41 6.04 -13.08
N ASN A 60 -8.71 5.49 -14.08
CA ASN A 60 -9.09 4.24 -14.72
C ASN A 60 -8.41 3.01 -14.08
N VAL A 61 -7.68 3.18 -12.97
CA VAL A 61 -7.15 2.05 -12.20
C VAL A 61 -8.20 1.55 -11.22
N ALA A 62 -8.59 0.28 -11.37
CA ALA A 62 -9.46 -0.39 -10.43
C ALA A 62 -8.62 -1.03 -9.32
N TRP A 63 -8.88 -0.63 -8.07
CA TRP A 63 -8.21 -1.13 -6.88
C TRP A 63 -9.15 -2.07 -6.13
N SER A 64 -8.68 -3.28 -5.83
CA SER A 64 -9.36 -4.20 -4.91
C SER A 64 -8.43 -4.60 -3.78
N ASP A 65 -8.96 -4.69 -2.57
CA ASP A 65 -8.31 -5.37 -1.45
C ASP A 65 -9.35 -6.27 -0.78
N GLU A 66 -8.91 -7.33 -0.12
CA GLU A 66 -9.79 -8.22 0.63
C GLU A 66 -10.02 -7.65 2.03
N PRO A 67 -11.24 -7.18 2.35
CA PRO A 67 -11.51 -6.68 3.68
C PRO A 67 -11.66 -7.86 4.67
N ARG A 68 -11.36 -7.60 5.94
CA ARG A 68 -11.61 -8.54 7.06
C ARG A 68 -13.09 -8.54 7.48
N PHE A 69 -14.03 -8.78 6.57
CA PHE A 69 -15.45 -8.94 6.90
C PHE A 69 -15.90 -10.39 6.74
N TYR A 70 -17.05 -10.74 7.33
CA TYR A 70 -17.68 -12.03 7.09
C TYR A 70 -17.91 -12.23 5.58
N HIS A 71 -17.52 -13.40 5.07
CA HIS A 71 -17.49 -13.74 3.65
C HIS A 71 -18.80 -13.42 2.91
N GLY A 72 -19.95 -13.64 3.55
CA GLY A 72 -21.26 -13.33 2.97
C GLY A 72 -21.50 -11.84 2.73
N THR A 73 -21.01 -10.96 3.60
CA THR A 73 -21.10 -9.51 3.43
C THR A 73 -20.25 -9.03 2.27
N TYR A 74 -19.05 -9.60 2.11
CA TYR A 74 -18.16 -9.27 1.00
C TYR A 74 -18.77 -9.65 -0.36
N ILE A 75 -19.29 -10.88 -0.48
CA ILE A 75 -19.99 -11.35 -1.69
C ILE A 75 -21.18 -10.44 -2.02
N ASN A 76 -21.97 -10.06 -1.02
CA ASN A 76 -23.13 -9.21 -1.22
C ASN A 76 -22.74 -7.80 -1.73
N ILE A 77 -21.70 -7.19 -1.15
CA ILE A 77 -21.19 -5.88 -1.61
C ILE A 77 -20.66 -5.99 -3.04
N LEU A 78 -19.91 -7.05 -3.36
CA LEU A 78 -19.41 -7.26 -4.71
C LEU A 78 -20.55 -7.39 -5.72
N ALA A 79 -21.53 -8.26 -5.44
CA ALA A 79 -22.64 -8.53 -6.35
C ALA A 79 -23.56 -7.32 -6.54
N ASN A 80 -23.87 -6.59 -5.46
CA ASN A 80 -24.91 -5.57 -5.48
C ASN A 80 -24.39 -4.14 -5.63
N ARG A 81 -23.10 -3.88 -5.35
CA ARG A 81 -22.53 -2.52 -5.43
C ARG A 81 -21.44 -2.45 -6.49
N PHE A 82 -20.43 -3.31 -6.40
CA PHE A 82 -19.27 -3.22 -7.28
C PHE A 82 -19.58 -3.66 -8.71
N HIS A 83 -20.20 -4.83 -8.88
CA HIS A 83 -20.48 -5.38 -10.21
C HIS A 83 -21.36 -4.44 -11.06
N PRO A 84 -22.49 -3.89 -10.57
CA PRO A 84 -23.31 -2.96 -11.35
C PRO A 84 -22.59 -1.64 -11.68
N TRP A 85 -21.76 -1.13 -10.76
CA TRP A 85 -20.95 0.07 -11.02
C TRP A 85 -19.90 -0.20 -12.10
N PHE A 86 -19.22 -1.34 -12.03
CA PHE A 86 -18.18 -1.74 -12.97
C PHE A 86 -18.74 -2.00 -14.37
N THR A 87 -19.87 -2.71 -14.48
CA THR A 87 -20.55 -2.95 -15.77
C THR A 87 -21.10 -1.65 -16.36
N ASN A 88 -21.63 -0.75 -15.53
CA ASN A 88 -22.07 0.56 -16.00
C ASN A 88 -20.90 1.40 -16.52
N GLY A 89 -19.77 1.42 -15.81
CA GLY A 89 -18.57 2.15 -16.21
C GLY A 89 -17.93 1.60 -17.50
N THR A 90 -17.88 0.28 -17.66
CA THR A 90 -17.32 -0.38 -18.85
C THR A 90 -18.24 -0.24 -20.06
N MET A 91 -19.56 -0.44 -19.90
CA MET A 91 -20.51 -0.42 -21.01
C MET A 91 -20.93 0.98 -21.46
N HIS A 92 -21.15 1.92 -20.52
CA HIS A 92 -21.68 3.25 -20.87
C HIS A 92 -20.60 4.31 -21.11
N GLN A 93 -19.42 4.20 -20.48
CA GLN A 93 -18.36 5.20 -20.62
C GLN A 93 -17.18 4.72 -21.46
N LYS A 94 -17.22 3.48 -21.97
CA LYS A 94 -16.16 2.87 -22.79
C LYS A 94 -14.78 3.04 -22.16
N ARG A 95 -14.71 2.91 -20.82
CA ARG A 95 -13.48 3.04 -20.04
C ARG A 95 -12.82 1.68 -19.90
N ASP A 96 -11.58 1.59 -20.34
CA ASP A 96 -10.74 0.43 -20.08
C ASP A 96 -10.14 0.56 -18.68
N PHE A 97 -10.56 -0.32 -17.77
CA PHE A 97 -9.98 -0.38 -16.43
C PHE A 97 -8.70 -1.19 -16.44
N THR A 98 -7.63 -0.64 -15.86
CA THR A 98 -6.43 -1.43 -15.57
C THR A 98 -6.55 -1.98 -14.15
N PHE A 99 -6.60 -3.31 -14.02
CA PHE A 99 -6.55 -3.95 -12.73
C PHE A 99 -5.09 -4.07 -12.26
N GLN A 100 -4.81 -3.65 -11.03
CA GLN A 100 -3.46 -3.83 -10.49
C GLN A 100 -3.30 -5.26 -9.94
N GLU A 101 -2.81 -6.16 -10.79
CA GLU A 101 -2.40 -7.51 -10.38
C GLU A 101 -0.93 -7.48 -9.94
N ASP A 102 -0.64 -7.02 -8.72
CA ASP A 102 0.73 -7.09 -8.19
C ASP A 102 1.06 -8.46 -7.57
N GLY A 103 0.06 -9.36 -7.49
CA GLY A 103 0.19 -10.75 -7.04
C GLY A 103 0.80 -10.89 -5.66
N ALA A 104 0.83 -9.80 -4.89
CA ALA A 104 1.49 -9.72 -3.60
C ALA A 104 0.41 -9.47 -2.56
N SER A 105 -0.12 -10.55 -1.97
CA SER A 105 -1.04 -10.41 -0.85
C SER A 105 -0.36 -9.56 0.23
N CYS A 106 -1.05 -8.50 0.66
CA CYS A 106 -0.66 -7.70 1.81
C CYS A 106 -0.86 -8.46 3.14
N TYR A 107 -1.32 -9.72 3.08
CA TYR A 107 -1.51 -10.62 4.20
C TYR A 107 -1.10 -12.06 3.85
N THR A 108 -0.28 -12.67 4.70
CA THR A 108 -0.09 -14.13 4.79
C THR A 108 -0.89 -14.67 5.96
N GLY A 109 -2.20 -14.41 6.01
CA GLY A 109 -3.09 -15.20 6.85
C GLY A 109 -3.25 -16.58 6.21
N GLY A 110 -3.21 -17.66 6.99
CA GLY A 110 -3.22 -19.05 6.51
C GLY A 110 -4.43 -19.50 5.67
N TYR A 111 -5.29 -18.56 5.25
CA TYR A 111 -6.42 -18.74 4.36
C TYR A 111 -6.08 -18.57 2.87
N ALA A 112 -4.93 -17.97 2.53
CA ALA A 112 -4.48 -17.86 1.15
C ALA A 112 -3.64 -19.09 0.76
N ARG A 113 -4.30 -20.21 0.50
CA ARG A 113 -3.73 -21.35 -0.23
C ARG A 113 -4.43 -21.38 -1.60
N TRP A 114 -3.67 -21.15 -2.66
CA TRP A 114 -4.12 -21.35 -4.05
C TRP A 114 -4.33 -22.83 -4.33
#